data_AF-A0A1J3CLK7-F1
#
_entry.id   AF-A0A1J3CLK7-F1
#
_cell.length_a   1.000
_cell.length_b   1.000
_cell.length_c   1.000
_cell.angle_alpha   90.00
_cell.angle_beta   90.00
_cell.angle_gamma   90.00
#
_symmetry.space_group_name_H-M   'P 1'
#
loop_
_entity.id
_entity.type
_entity.pdbx_description
1 polymer ?
#
loop_
_entity_poly.entity_id
_entity_poly.type
_entity_poly.pdbx_seq_one_letter_code
_entity_poly.pdbx_strand_id
1 'polypeptide(L)'
;MFFKNSPAKERFSMVSVTSVEASRSRSKKVCVIGAGPSGLVSARELRKEGHKVVVMEQNDDVGGQWLYQPNVEEEDPLGRSSVSTNGALKVHSSIYSSLRLTSPREIMGFSDFPFLAKKGRDMRRFPGHKELWLYLKDFSEAFGVREMIRFNVRVEFVGEEEKVVENVRRWIVRSREILSGKVMEEFFDAVVVATGHYSHPRLPSIKGMDTWKRKQIHSHVYRVPDPFRNEVVVVVGNSMSGQDVSMELVEVAKEVHLSSKSLEISSGLSKVLSKHPNLLLHPQIESLEDDGKVIFVDGTWVVADTILYCTGYSYKFPFLESKGRVEVDDDRVGPLFEHTFPPCLSPFLSFVGIPRKLIGFPFFEAQAKWIAQVLSGKSSLPSPDQMLQSVADFYRSRDLAGVPKHNTHDIADFEYCDKYADYVGFPHLEEWRKLLCLSALANSQENLETYRDSWDDHELLQEALQSSHFTNLNS
;
A
#
# COMPACT_ATOMS: atom_id res chain seq x y z
N MET A 1 -18.16 -8.91 -4.54
CA MET A 1 -19.15 -7.81 -4.49
C MET A 1 -18.49 -6.53 -3.98
N PHE A 2 -17.92 -5.68 -4.86
CA PHE A 2 -17.20 -4.47 -4.41
C PHE A 2 -17.59 -3.16 -5.11
N PHE A 3 -18.66 -3.13 -5.90
CA PHE A 3 -19.15 -1.88 -6.48
C PHE A 3 -20.67 -1.85 -6.31
N LYS A 4 -21.15 -1.02 -5.36
CA LYS A 4 -22.54 -0.58 -5.31
C LYS A 4 -22.52 0.94 -5.33
N ASN A 5 -23.30 1.50 -6.25
CA ASN A 5 -23.45 2.94 -6.51
C ASN A 5 -23.59 3.78 -5.23
N SER A 6 -22.80 4.85 -5.16
CA SER A 6 -22.90 5.92 -4.18
C SER A 6 -23.71 7.09 -4.75
N PRO A 7 -24.50 7.83 -3.95
CA PRO A 7 -25.35 8.90 -4.46
C PRO A 7 -24.56 10.18 -4.77
N ALA A 8 -25.05 10.93 -5.76
CA ALA A 8 -24.49 12.18 -6.26
C ALA A 8 -24.18 13.21 -5.14
N LYS A 9 -22.99 13.82 -5.20
CA LYS A 9 -22.63 15.01 -4.42
C LYS A 9 -21.97 16.09 -5.27
N GLU A 10 -22.23 17.32 -4.85
CA GLU A 10 -21.96 18.58 -5.53
C GLU A 10 -20.51 18.74 -6.02
N ARG A 11 -20.37 19.19 -7.26
CA ARG A 11 -19.09 19.57 -7.87
C ARG A 11 -18.61 20.87 -7.23
N PHE A 12 -17.49 20.82 -6.51
CA PHE A 12 -16.70 22.01 -6.27
C PHE A 12 -16.02 22.39 -7.59
N SER A 13 -16.43 23.51 -8.19
CA SER A 13 -15.73 24.07 -9.34
C SER A 13 -14.41 24.70 -8.87
N MET A 14 -13.29 24.16 -9.35
CA MET A 14 -12.02 24.88 -9.28
C MET A 14 -12.09 26.05 -10.24
N VAL A 15 -11.77 27.24 -9.74
CA VAL A 15 -11.64 28.44 -10.55
C VAL A 15 -10.35 28.32 -11.35
N SER A 16 -10.46 28.20 -12.67
CA SER A 16 -9.36 28.44 -13.59
C SER A 16 -9.03 29.92 -13.54
N VAL A 17 -7.86 30.27 -12.99
CA VAL A 17 -7.41 31.67 -12.96
C VAL A 17 -6.92 32.03 -14.36
N THR A 18 -7.74 32.76 -15.12
CA THR A 18 -7.27 33.50 -16.29
C THR A 18 -6.51 34.74 -15.83
N SER A 19 -5.22 34.76 -16.15
CA SER A 19 -4.31 35.92 -16.23
C SER A 19 -4.28 36.89 -15.04
N VAL A 20 -3.39 36.61 -14.09
CA VAL A 20 -2.63 37.63 -13.35
C VAL A 20 -1.20 37.09 -13.26
N GLU A 21 -0.23 37.88 -13.74
CA GLU A 21 1.23 37.70 -13.73
C GLU A 21 1.77 36.31 -13.38
N ALA A 22 2.50 35.69 -14.33
CA ALA A 22 3.28 34.48 -14.10
C ALA A 22 4.24 34.67 -12.91
N SER A 23 3.74 34.38 -11.71
CA SER A 23 4.56 34.29 -10.50
C SER A 23 5.58 33.21 -10.82
N ARG A 24 6.87 33.56 -10.82
CA ARG A 24 7.95 32.60 -11.04
C ARG A 24 7.66 31.35 -10.21
N SER A 25 7.46 30.20 -10.88
CA SER A 25 7.39 28.89 -10.23
C SER A 25 8.53 28.82 -9.21
N ARG A 26 8.19 28.81 -7.93
CA ARG A 26 9.18 28.81 -6.85
C ARG A 26 9.58 27.36 -6.63
N SER A 27 10.71 26.98 -7.21
CA SER A 27 11.38 25.71 -6.91
C SER A 27 11.48 25.53 -5.39
N LYS A 28 11.08 24.35 -4.89
CA LYS A 28 11.12 23.95 -3.48
C LYS A 28 12.15 22.86 -3.29
N LYS A 29 12.79 22.80 -2.13
CA LYS A 29 13.57 21.65 -1.67
C LYS A 29 12.62 20.68 -0.96
N VAL A 30 12.37 19.53 -1.56
CA VAL A 30 11.37 18.55 -1.10
C VAL A 30 12.04 17.25 -0.67
N CYS A 31 11.69 16.77 0.52
CA CYS A 31 12.06 15.44 0.99
C CYS A 31 10.95 14.45 0.64
N VAL A 32 11.30 13.35 -0.02
CA VAL A 32 10.40 12.20 -0.22
C VAL A 32 10.90 11.07 0.68
N ILE A 33 10.02 10.50 1.51
CA ILE A 33 10.38 9.45 2.46
C ILE A 33 9.89 8.10 1.91
N GLY A 34 10.84 7.26 1.50
CA GLY A 34 10.64 5.97 0.86
C GLY A 34 10.84 6.01 -0.66
N ALA A 35 11.47 4.97 -1.20
CA ALA A 35 11.69 4.73 -2.63
C ALA A 35 10.94 3.48 -3.14
N GLY A 36 9.76 3.21 -2.56
CA GLY A 36 8.76 2.33 -3.17
C GLY A 36 8.05 3.00 -4.36
N PRO A 37 7.04 2.34 -4.98
CA PRO A 37 6.33 2.88 -6.15
C PRO A 37 5.83 4.31 -5.95
N SER A 38 5.23 4.60 -4.80
CA SER A 38 4.72 5.92 -4.43
C SER A 38 5.83 6.98 -4.37
N GLY A 39 6.99 6.63 -3.80
CA GLY A 39 8.11 7.56 -3.65
C GLY A 39 8.85 7.82 -4.97
N LEU A 40 9.03 6.78 -5.79
CA LEU A 40 9.64 6.90 -7.11
C LEU A 40 8.85 7.83 -8.02
N VAL A 41 7.52 7.63 -8.12
CA VAL A 41 6.68 8.51 -8.93
C VAL A 41 6.57 9.92 -8.34
N SER A 42 6.54 10.05 -7.01
CA SER A 42 6.60 11.37 -6.34
C SER A 42 7.85 12.14 -6.72
N ALA A 43 9.02 11.50 -6.64
CA ALA A 43 10.28 12.14 -6.98
C ALA A 43 10.34 12.56 -8.46
N ARG A 44 9.83 11.71 -9.36
CA ARG A 44 9.73 12.03 -10.79
C ARG A 44 8.86 13.26 -11.03
N GLU A 45 7.63 13.29 -10.51
CA GLU A 45 6.69 14.39 -10.75
C GLU A 45 7.18 15.71 -10.13
N LEU A 46 7.73 15.66 -8.91
CA LEU A 46 8.33 16.83 -8.26
C LEU A 46 9.48 17.41 -9.10
N ARG A 47 10.36 16.57 -9.65
CA ARG A 47 11.46 17.03 -10.50
C ARG A 47 10.95 17.55 -11.85
N LYS A 48 9.94 16.91 -12.47
CA LYS A 48 9.30 17.39 -13.71
C LYS A 48 8.72 18.80 -13.53
N GLU A 49 8.20 19.13 -12.34
CA GLU A 49 7.67 20.47 -12.02
C GLU A 49 8.76 21.46 -11.50
N GLY A 50 10.04 21.08 -11.55
CA GLY A 50 11.17 21.96 -11.28
C GLY A 50 11.61 22.07 -9.82
N HIS A 51 11.19 21.15 -8.96
CA HIS A 51 11.63 21.10 -7.56
C HIS A 51 12.97 20.39 -7.38
N LYS A 52 13.71 20.76 -6.32
CA LYS A 52 14.91 20.05 -5.87
C LYS A 52 14.48 18.92 -4.94
N VAL A 53 14.74 17.68 -5.32
CA VAL A 53 14.22 16.51 -4.60
C VAL A 53 15.34 15.74 -3.93
N VAL A 54 15.10 15.28 -2.71
CA VAL A 54 15.91 14.26 -2.03
C VAL A 54 14.98 13.13 -1.60
N VAL A 55 15.27 11.91 -2.02
CA VAL A 55 14.56 10.72 -1.56
C VAL A 55 15.42 10.02 -0.50
N MET A 56 14.82 9.67 0.64
CA MET A 56 15.49 8.88 1.69
C MET A 56 14.87 7.48 1.73
N GLU A 57 15.69 6.46 1.44
CA GLU A 57 15.27 5.05 1.41
C GLU A 57 16.09 4.25 2.43
N GLN A 58 15.38 3.51 3.29
CA GLN A 58 16.02 2.74 4.34
C GLN A 58 16.74 1.50 3.81
N ASN A 59 16.31 0.91 2.70
CA ASN A 59 16.99 -0.23 2.10
C ASN A 59 18.11 0.20 1.13
N ASP A 60 18.83 -0.79 0.62
CA ASP A 60 19.97 -0.63 -0.29
C ASP A 60 19.57 -0.52 -1.78
N ASP A 61 18.30 -0.78 -2.12
CA ASP A 61 17.75 -0.60 -3.46
C ASP A 61 16.31 -0.07 -3.42
N VAL A 62 15.78 0.28 -4.59
CA VAL A 62 14.39 0.73 -4.76
C VAL A 62 13.40 -0.44 -4.63
N GLY A 63 12.12 -0.11 -4.47
CA GLY A 63 11.03 -1.08 -4.60
C GLY A 63 10.11 -1.15 -3.39
N GLY A 64 10.56 -0.70 -2.21
CA GLY A 64 9.79 -0.77 -0.98
C GLY A 64 9.39 -2.21 -0.68
N GLN A 65 8.08 -2.50 -0.64
CA GLN A 65 7.57 -3.87 -0.46
C GLN A 65 8.16 -4.86 -1.47
N TRP A 66 8.36 -4.41 -2.72
CA TRP A 66 8.77 -5.27 -3.83
C TRP A 66 10.24 -5.72 -3.77
N LEU A 67 11.04 -5.10 -2.90
CA LEU A 67 12.37 -5.60 -2.58
C LEU A 67 12.24 -6.76 -1.59
N TYR A 68 12.28 -7.99 -2.09
CA TYR A 68 12.20 -9.19 -1.26
C TYR A 68 13.41 -9.31 -0.31
N GLN A 69 13.13 -9.45 0.99
CA GLN A 69 14.13 -9.59 2.04
C GLN A 69 13.96 -10.96 2.70
N PRO A 70 14.78 -11.99 2.38
CA PRO A 70 14.57 -13.35 2.87
C PRO A 70 14.83 -13.52 4.37
N ASN A 71 15.74 -12.72 4.93
CA ASN A 71 16.18 -12.86 6.33
C ASN A 71 15.25 -12.07 7.25
N VAL A 72 14.58 -12.78 8.15
CA VAL A 72 13.59 -12.25 9.11
C VAL A 72 13.78 -12.81 10.52
N GLU A 73 14.86 -13.55 10.75
CA GLU A 73 15.16 -14.21 12.02
C GLU A 73 15.37 -13.22 13.16
N GLU A 74 15.74 -11.99 12.81
CA GLU A 74 15.94 -10.87 13.72
C GLU A 74 14.68 -10.04 14.00
N GLU A 75 13.58 -10.33 13.31
CA GLU A 75 12.27 -9.72 13.54
C GLU A 75 11.52 -10.41 14.68
N ASP A 76 10.69 -9.63 15.37
CA ASP A 76 9.70 -10.24 16.25
C ASP A 76 8.73 -11.10 15.39
N PRO A 77 8.46 -12.36 15.76
CA PRO A 77 7.61 -13.23 14.95
C PRO A 77 6.19 -12.68 14.70
N LEU A 78 5.67 -11.86 15.62
CA LEU A 78 4.38 -11.18 15.49
C LEU A 78 4.51 -9.77 14.89
N GLY A 79 5.71 -9.38 14.48
CA GLY A 79 6.09 -8.05 14.00
C GLY A 79 5.81 -6.94 15.00
N ARG A 80 5.88 -7.25 16.31
CA ARG A 80 5.77 -6.24 17.37
C ARG A 80 7.04 -5.38 17.34
N SER A 81 6.88 -4.10 17.06
CA SER A 81 8.00 -3.16 17.04
C SER A 81 8.55 -2.94 18.45
N SER A 82 9.88 -2.98 18.61
CA SER A 82 10.53 -2.70 19.89
C SER A 82 10.43 -1.22 20.26
N VAL A 83 10.27 -0.93 21.56
CA VAL A 83 10.41 0.43 22.11
C VAL A 83 11.82 0.98 21.83
N SER A 84 12.83 0.11 21.81
CA SER A 84 14.23 0.49 21.56
C SER A 84 14.48 1.02 20.15
N THR A 85 13.64 0.69 19.17
CA THR A 85 13.75 1.15 17.77
C THR A 85 12.76 2.26 17.44
N ASN A 86 12.14 2.87 18.45
CA ASN A 86 11.08 3.89 18.28
C ASN A 86 9.98 3.42 17.30
N GLY A 87 9.57 2.14 17.37
CA GLY A 87 8.53 1.61 16.50
C GLY A 87 8.98 1.23 15.08
N ALA A 88 10.27 1.35 14.74
CA ALA A 88 10.80 0.93 13.44
C ALA A 88 10.98 -0.61 13.37
N LEU A 89 10.56 -1.19 12.25
CA LEU A 89 10.86 -2.58 11.87
C LEU A 89 12.25 -2.64 11.23
N LYS A 90 12.96 -3.76 11.36
CA LYS A 90 14.23 -4.00 10.65
C LYS A 90 13.97 -4.35 9.19
N VAL A 91 12.89 -5.09 8.92
CA VAL A 91 12.45 -5.55 7.61
C VAL A 91 11.20 -4.78 7.20
N HIS A 92 11.23 -4.21 6.00
CA HIS A 92 10.09 -3.46 5.47
C HIS A 92 9.14 -4.36 4.68
N SER A 93 9.71 -5.24 3.85
CA SER A 93 8.96 -6.09 2.93
C SER A 93 8.19 -7.21 3.65
N SER A 94 6.94 -7.38 3.25
CA SER A 94 6.08 -8.50 3.65
C SER A 94 5.95 -9.57 2.56
N ILE A 95 6.83 -9.53 1.56
CA ILE A 95 6.79 -10.46 0.42
C ILE A 95 7.41 -11.79 0.80
N TYR A 96 6.77 -12.88 0.37
CA TYR A 96 7.29 -14.24 0.42
C TYR A 96 7.75 -14.70 -0.96
N SER A 97 8.62 -15.71 -0.99
CA SER A 97 9.45 -16.05 -2.15
C SER A 97 8.66 -16.36 -3.42
N SER A 98 7.52 -17.03 -3.28
CA SER A 98 6.67 -17.50 -4.38
C SER A 98 5.63 -16.47 -4.83
N LEU A 99 5.52 -15.32 -4.13
CA LEU A 99 4.46 -14.34 -4.37
C LEU A 99 4.39 -13.93 -5.84
N ARG A 100 3.20 -14.12 -6.42
CA ARG A 100 2.82 -13.58 -7.72
C ARG A 100 1.85 -12.42 -7.52
N LEU A 101 1.91 -11.47 -8.44
CA LEU A 101 0.97 -10.35 -8.45
C LEU A 101 -0.46 -10.90 -8.50
N THR A 102 -1.36 -10.20 -7.82
CA THR A 102 -2.80 -10.47 -7.84
C THR A 102 -3.52 -9.69 -8.92
N SER A 103 -2.80 -8.76 -9.55
CA SER A 103 -3.27 -7.93 -10.64
C SER A 103 -2.48 -8.26 -11.91
N PRO A 104 -3.14 -8.22 -13.08
CA PRO A 104 -2.45 -8.41 -14.35
C PRO A 104 -1.52 -7.21 -14.60
N ARG A 105 -0.35 -7.44 -15.21
CA ARG A 105 0.66 -6.39 -15.43
C ARG A 105 0.12 -5.18 -16.21
N GLU A 106 -0.83 -5.40 -17.11
CA GLU A 106 -1.35 -4.37 -18.00
C GLU A 106 -2.02 -3.24 -17.21
N ILE A 107 -2.66 -3.54 -16.08
CA ILE A 107 -3.35 -2.51 -15.29
C ILE A 107 -2.40 -1.76 -14.35
N MET A 108 -1.17 -2.22 -14.15
CA MET A 108 -0.26 -1.70 -13.13
C MET A 108 0.72 -0.63 -13.64
N GLY A 109 1.01 -0.56 -14.94
CA GLY A 109 2.00 0.39 -15.47
C GLY A 109 1.66 1.86 -15.15
N PHE A 110 2.69 2.71 -14.97
CA PHE A 110 2.53 4.16 -14.92
C PHE A 110 2.18 4.70 -16.31
N SER A 111 1.50 5.85 -16.39
CA SER A 111 0.90 6.34 -17.63
C SER A 111 1.86 6.44 -18.83
N ASP A 112 3.11 6.86 -18.58
CA ASP A 112 4.20 7.03 -19.54
C ASP A 112 5.28 5.93 -19.41
N PHE A 113 4.99 4.85 -18.67
CA PHE A 113 5.89 3.71 -18.49
C PHE A 113 5.10 2.39 -18.30
N PRO A 114 4.58 1.80 -19.38
CA PRO A 114 3.78 0.58 -19.30
C PRO A 114 4.57 -0.62 -18.77
N PHE A 115 3.90 -1.50 -18.01
CA PHE A 115 4.53 -2.71 -17.47
C PHE A 115 4.49 -3.87 -18.48
N LEU A 116 5.40 -3.81 -19.44
CA LEU A 116 5.50 -4.75 -20.55
C LEU A 116 6.21 -6.06 -20.18
N ALA A 117 5.84 -7.15 -20.87
CA ALA A 117 6.64 -8.37 -20.87
C ALA A 117 7.98 -8.14 -21.57
N LYS A 118 9.08 -8.55 -20.93
CA LYS A 118 10.44 -8.45 -21.48
C LYS A 118 11.05 -9.84 -21.67
N LYS A 119 11.64 -10.08 -22.85
CA LYS A 119 12.34 -11.34 -23.13
C LYS A 119 13.50 -11.53 -22.15
N GLY A 120 13.65 -12.74 -21.62
CA GLY A 120 14.66 -13.07 -20.60
C GLY A 120 14.26 -12.70 -19.17
N ARG A 121 13.02 -12.24 -18.97
CA ARG A 121 12.40 -11.95 -17.67
C ARG A 121 11.11 -12.75 -17.48
N ASP A 122 10.36 -12.47 -16.42
CA ASP A 122 9.05 -13.10 -16.20
C ASP A 122 8.00 -12.52 -17.15
N MET A 123 7.68 -13.29 -18.19
CA MET A 123 6.72 -12.89 -19.23
C MET A 123 5.27 -13.18 -18.87
N ARG A 124 4.98 -13.80 -17.72
CA ARG A 124 3.60 -14.07 -17.29
C ARG A 124 2.81 -12.78 -17.13
N ARG A 125 1.50 -12.85 -17.40
CA ARG A 125 0.56 -11.74 -17.17
C ARG A 125 0.46 -11.35 -15.70
N PHE A 126 0.49 -12.34 -14.81
CA PHE A 126 0.60 -12.20 -13.37
C PHE A 126 1.99 -12.68 -12.93
N PRO A 127 3.03 -11.84 -13.07
CA PRO A 127 4.41 -12.24 -12.82
C PRO A 127 4.69 -12.38 -11.32
N GLY A 128 5.86 -12.93 -10.99
CA GLY A 128 6.39 -12.94 -9.63
C GLY A 128 6.79 -11.53 -9.15
N HIS A 129 6.87 -11.34 -7.84
CA HIS A 129 7.26 -10.06 -7.21
C HIS A 129 8.57 -9.47 -7.76
N LYS A 130 9.55 -10.33 -8.08
CA LYS A 130 10.85 -9.93 -8.63
C LYS A 130 10.72 -9.15 -9.93
N GLU A 131 9.73 -9.46 -10.77
CA GLU A 131 9.54 -8.75 -12.03
C GLU A 131 9.00 -7.34 -11.81
N LEU A 132 8.14 -7.16 -10.82
CA LEU A 132 7.65 -5.83 -10.45
C LEU A 132 8.77 -4.98 -9.85
N TRP A 133 9.65 -5.58 -9.03
CA TRP A 133 10.87 -4.91 -8.56
C TRP A 133 11.78 -4.48 -9.72
N LEU A 134 12.02 -5.36 -10.70
CA LEU A 134 12.79 -5.02 -11.90
C LEU A 134 12.14 -3.91 -12.74
N TYR A 135 10.81 -3.90 -12.86
CA TYR A 135 10.08 -2.80 -13.50
C TYR A 135 10.28 -1.46 -12.76
N LEU A 136 10.22 -1.45 -11.43
CA LEU A 136 10.46 -0.24 -10.63
C LEU A 136 11.90 0.24 -10.72
N LYS A 137 12.84 -0.70 -10.82
CA LYS A 137 14.26 -0.40 -11.08
C LYS A 137 14.42 0.25 -12.45
N ASP A 138 13.87 -0.35 -13.50
CA ASP A 138 13.90 0.21 -14.85
C ASP A 138 13.26 1.61 -14.90
N PHE A 139 12.12 1.80 -14.21
CA PHE A 139 11.48 3.12 -14.08
C PHE A 139 12.41 4.13 -13.42
N SER A 140 13.07 3.75 -12.32
CA SER A 140 13.97 4.64 -11.59
C SER A 140 15.18 5.06 -12.42
N GLU A 141 15.68 4.19 -13.31
CA GLU A 141 16.79 4.50 -14.23
C GLU A 141 16.31 5.33 -15.42
N ALA A 142 15.22 4.92 -16.08
CA ALA A 142 14.69 5.59 -17.28
C ALA A 142 14.33 7.06 -17.03
N PHE A 143 13.78 7.33 -15.85
CA PHE A 143 13.50 8.70 -15.41
C PHE A 143 14.61 9.26 -14.52
N GLY A 144 15.82 8.69 -14.45
CA GLY A 144 16.92 9.23 -13.62
C GLY A 144 16.52 9.53 -12.17
N VAL A 145 15.53 8.83 -11.60
CA VAL A 145 15.08 9.05 -10.22
C VAL A 145 16.11 8.55 -9.24
N ARG A 146 16.86 7.51 -9.62
CA ARG A 146 17.87 6.87 -8.78
C ARG A 146 18.93 7.84 -8.23
N GLU A 147 19.32 8.85 -9.00
CA GLU A 147 20.32 9.86 -8.59
C GLU A 147 19.84 10.76 -7.43
N MET A 148 18.53 10.84 -7.23
CA MET A 148 17.92 11.63 -6.15
C MET A 148 17.82 10.84 -4.84
N ILE A 149 18.11 9.53 -4.87
CA ILE A 149 17.90 8.61 -3.75
C ILE A 149 19.16 8.45 -2.92
N ARG A 150 18.98 8.56 -1.61
CA ARG A 150 19.96 8.19 -0.61
C ARG A 150 19.51 6.87 0.03
N PHE A 151 20.13 5.79 -0.41
CA PHE A 151 19.92 4.44 0.10
C PHE A 151 20.57 4.24 1.45
N ASN A 152 20.12 3.23 2.20
CA ASN A 152 20.56 2.94 3.56
C ASN A 152 20.40 4.15 4.50
N VAL A 153 19.39 5.00 4.26
CA VAL A 153 19.09 6.18 5.07
C VAL A 153 17.66 6.07 5.59
N ARG A 154 17.54 5.85 6.90
CA ARG A 154 16.25 5.79 7.59
C ARG A 154 15.88 7.16 8.14
N VAL A 155 14.67 7.63 7.87
CA VAL A 155 14.13 8.83 8.54
C VAL A 155 13.64 8.44 9.93
N GLU A 156 14.14 9.15 10.95
CA GLU A 156 13.80 8.91 12.37
C GLU A 156 12.92 10.01 12.94
N PHE A 157 12.92 11.20 12.35
CA PHE A 157 12.09 12.32 12.80
C PHE A 157 11.78 13.29 11.66
N VAL A 158 10.54 13.80 11.66
CA VAL A 158 10.02 14.87 10.81
C VAL A 158 9.18 15.79 11.68
N GLY A 159 9.50 17.08 11.71
CA GLY A 159 8.71 18.08 12.44
C GLY A 159 8.91 19.48 11.87
N GLU A 160 8.01 20.40 12.22
CA GLU A 160 8.18 21.82 11.85
C GLU A 160 9.30 22.48 12.68
N GLU A 161 10.06 23.36 12.03
CA GLU A 161 11.03 24.22 12.73
C GLU A 161 10.31 25.19 13.68
N GLU A 162 10.67 25.18 14.96
CA GLU A 162 10.01 26.01 15.98
C GLU A 162 10.34 27.50 15.84
N LYS A 163 11.50 27.84 15.28
CA LYS A 163 11.94 29.21 15.05
C LYS A 163 11.58 29.61 13.61
N VAL A 164 10.41 30.21 13.46
CA VAL A 164 10.00 30.80 12.18
C VAL A 164 10.84 32.06 11.92
N VAL A 165 11.88 31.93 11.12
CA VAL A 165 12.60 33.08 10.56
C VAL A 165 11.82 33.52 9.31
N GLU A 166 11.43 34.80 9.24
CA GLU A 166 10.82 35.42 8.04
C GLU A 166 9.45 34.85 7.57
N ASN A 167 8.63 34.27 8.45
CA ASN A 167 7.34 33.64 8.09
C ASN A 167 7.45 32.46 7.11
N VAL A 168 8.64 31.88 6.93
CA VAL A 168 8.84 30.69 6.09
C VAL A 168 8.77 29.43 6.96
N ARG A 169 7.75 28.59 6.76
CA ARG A 169 7.70 27.27 7.39
C ARG A 169 8.72 26.35 6.74
N ARG A 170 9.54 25.68 7.56
CA ARG A 170 10.48 24.64 7.12
C ARG A 170 10.28 23.38 7.96
N TRP A 171 10.62 22.26 7.35
CA TRP A 171 10.58 20.94 7.95
C TRP A 171 11.98 20.49 8.31
N ILE A 172 12.16 20.07 9.56
CA ILE A 172 13.36 19.40 10.03
C ILE A 172 13.17 17.91 9.78
N VAL A 173 14.08 17.31 9.02
CA VAL A 173 14.15 15.87 8.80
C VAL A 173 15.45 15.36 9.43
N ARG A 174 15.33 14.54 10.47
CA ARG A 174 16.47 13.79 11.02
C ARG A 174 16.47 12.38 10.48
N SER A 175 17.61 11.96 9.97
CA SER A 175 17.81 10.66 9.36
C SER A 175 19.08 9.99 9.89
N ARG A 176 19.13 8.65 9.81
CA ARG A 176 20.27 7.82 10.19
C ARG A 176 20.74 7.03 8.97
N GLU A 177 22.01 7.13 8.67
CA GLU A 177 22.69 6.19 7.77
C GLU A 177 22.86 4.85 8.49
N ILE A 178 22.31 3.78 7.93
CA ILE A 178 22.21 2.47 8.59
C ILE A 178 23.60 1.84 8.80
N LEU A 179 24.48 1.94 7.81
CA LEU A 179 25.79 1.29 7.85
C LEU A 179 26.76 1.99 8.82
N SER A 180 26.78 3.32 8.84
CA SER A 180 27.71 4.09 9.67
C SER A 180 27.12 4.47 11.04
N GLY A 181 25.80 4.40 11.19
CA GLY A 181 25.07 4.92 12.34
C GLY A 181 25.01 6.45 12.41
N LYS A 182 25.58 7.17 11.43
CA LYS A 182 25.65 8.64 11.41
C LYS A 182 24.25 9.23 11.32
N VAL A 183 23.96 10.16 12.24
CA VAL A 183 22.72 10.94 12.23
C VAL A 183 22.96 12.25 11.50
N MET A 184 22.01 12.63 10.65
CA MET A 184 22.01 13.86 9.88
C MET A 184 20.70 14.60 10.11
N GLU A 185 20.78 15.93 10.12
CA GLU A 185 19.62 16.81 10.19
C GLU A 185 19.64 17.75 8.98
N GLU A 186 18.52 17.82 8.26
CA GLU A 186 18.37 18.68 7.09
C GLU A 186 17.02 19.39 7.07
N PHE A 187 17.04 20.60 6.52
CA PHE A 187 15.85 21.41 6.33
C PHE A 187 15.30 21.24 4.92
N PHE A 188 13.97 21.19 4.83
CA PHE A 188 13.20 21.09 3.59
C PHE A 188 12.03 22.06 3.61
N ASP A 189 11.61 22.52 2.44
CA ASP A 189 10.41 23.34 2.28
C ASP A 189 9.14 22.50 2.38
N ALA A 190 9.20 21.23 1.96
CA ALA A 190 8.09 20.30 2.01
C ALA A 190 8.56 18.85 2.21
N VAL A 191 7.66 18.02 2.74
CA VAL A 191 7.85 16.58 2.95
C VAL A 191 6.70 15.81 2.31
N VAL A 192 7.04 14.79 1.53
CA VAL A 192 6.11 13.80 0.97
C VAL A 192 6.36 12.46 1.66
N VAL A 193 5.36 11.98 2.39
CA VAL A 193 5.40 10.68 3.08
C VAL A 193 4.92 9.59 2.11
N ALA A 194 5.83 8.71 1.71
CA ALA A 194 5.60 7.63 0.74
C ALA A 194 6.11 6.27 1.27
N THR A 195 5.95 6.04 2.57
CA THR A 195 6.53 4.90 3.31
C THR A 195 5.74 3.59 3.17
N GLY A 196 4.60 3.60 2.49
CA GLY A 196 3.67 2.46 2.45
C GLY A 196 3.04 2.16 3.82
N HIS A 197 2.21 1.11 3.86
CA HIS A 197 1.42 0.75 5.05
C HIS A 197 1.16 -0.76 5.18
N TYR A 198 2.04 -1.58 4.58
CA TYR A 198 1.94 -3.05 4.60
C TYR A 198 3.14 -3.69 5.31
N SER A 199 3.67 -3.02 6.34
CA SER A 199 4.80 -3.52 7.15
C SER A 199 4.41 -3.79 8.60
N HIS A 200 3.71 -2.85 9.26
CA HIS A 200 3.34 -2.98 10.67
C HIS A 200 2.10 -3.87 10.86
N PRO A 201 2.21 -5.07 11.44
CA PRO A 201 1.08 -5.98 11.61
C PRO A 201 -0.05 -5.42 12.45
N ARG A 202 -1.29 -5.77 12.09
CA ARG A 202 -2.47 -5.59 12.94
C ARG A 202 -2.81 -6.92 13.59
N LEU A 203 -2.52 -7.05 14.88
CA LEU A 203 -2.81 -8.28 15.62
C LEU A 203 -4.25 -8.27 16.18
N PRO A 204 -4.95 -9.42 16.17
CA PRO A 204 -6.23 -9.55 16.85
C PRO A 204 -6.05 -9.60 18.37
N SER A 205 -7.15 -9.46 19.10
CA SER A 205 -7.22 -9.84 20.52
C SER A 205 -7.95 -11.17 20.62
N ILE A 206 -7.26 -12.21 21.09
CA ILE A 206 -7.79 -13.56 21.26
C ILE A 206 -7.48 -14.02 22.69
N LYS A 207 -8.47 -14.58 23.38
CA LYS A 207 -8.29 -15.11 24.73
C LYS A 207 -7.19 -16.19 24.72
N GLY A 208 -6.19 -16.03 25.59
CA GLY A 208 -5.09 -16.99 25.75
C GLY A 208 -3.92 -16.82 24.77
N MET A 209 -3.95 -15.81 23.89
CA MET A 209 -2.86 -15.50 22.95
C MET A 209 -1.51 -15.27 23.64
N ASP A 210 -1.50 -14.61 24.81
CA ASP A 210 -0.27 -14.34 25.57
C ASP A 210 0.25 -15.55 26.38
N THR A 211 -0.60 -16.56 26.60
CA THR A 211 -0.25 -17.78 27.34
C THR A 211 0.05 -18.97 26.42
N TRP A 212 -0.19 -18.83 25.11
CA TRP A 212 0.11 -19.84 24.11
C TRP A 212 1.62 -20.09 24.00
N LYS A 213 2.03 -21.35 24.20
CA LYS A 213 3.45 -21.75 24.28
C LYS A 213 4.05 -22.21 22.95
N ARG A 214 3.22 -22.50 21.95
CA ARG A 214 3.69 -22.96 20.62
C ARG A 214 3.96 -21.78 19.70
N LYS A 215 4.30 -22.05 18.44
CA LYS A 215 4.71 -21.01 17.50
C LYS A 215 3.55 -20.10 17.13
N GLN A 216 3.81 -18.79 17.12
CA GLN A 216 2.90 -17.77 16.63
C GLN A 216 3.67 -16.82 15.73
N ILE A 217 3.16 -16.54 14.54
CA ILE A 217 3.79 -15.60 13.61
C ILE A 217 2.74 -14.73 12.91
N HIS A 218 3.12 -13.54 12.44
CA HIS A 218 2.33 -12.77 11.47
C HIS A 218 2.82 -13.03 10.05
N SER A 219 1.93 -12.89 9.05
CA SER A 219 2.27 -13.03 7.63
C SER A 219 3.36 -12.07 7.14
N HIS A 220 3.67 -11.03 7.91
CA HIS A 220 4.77 -10.10 7.67
C HIS A 220 6.14 -10.81 7.62
N VAL A 221 6.35 -11.78 8.52
CA VAL A 221 7.61 -12.55 8.61
C VAL A 221 7.55 -13.88 7.87
N TYR A 222 6.42 -14.21 7.24
CA TYR A 222 6.33 -15.41 6.40
C TYR A 222 7.17 -15.24 5.13
N ARG A 223 7.92 -16.28 4.73
CA ARG A 223 8.85 -16.22 3.58
C ARG A 223 8.78 -17.39 2.64
N VAL A 224 8.70 -18.60 3.18
CA VAL A 224 8.70 -19.88 2.46
C VAL A 224 7.81 -20.87 3.23
N PRO A 225 7.25 -21.87 2.55
CA PRO A 225 6.35 -22.84 3.18
C PRO A 225 7.12 -23.98 3.87
N ASP A 226 8.36 -24.27 3.47
CA ASP A 226 9.15 -25.40 3.99
C ASP A 226 9.26 -25.52 5.52
N PRO A 227 9.39 -24.43 6.31
CA PRO A 227 9.42 -24.51 7.77
C PRO A 227 8.15 -25.04 8.43
N PHE A 228 7.04 -25.17 7.69
CA PHE A 228 5.76 -25.68 8.18
C PHE A 228 5.50 -27.14 7.79
N ARG A 229 6.54 -27.81 7.25
CA ARG A 229 6.42 -29.19 6.79
C ARG A 229 5.95 -30.12 7.90
N ASN A 230 4.89 -30.87 7.62
CA ASN A 230 4.23 -31.78 8.56
C ASN A 230 3.63 -31.12 9.83
N GLU A 231 3.52 -29.78 9.89
CA GLU A 231 2.84 -29.06 10.98
C GLU A 231 1.33 -29.01 10.75
N VAL A 232 0.56 -28.93 11.84
CA VAL A 232 -0.83 -28.45 11.83
C VAL A 232 -0.82 -26.93 11.99
N VAL A 233 -1.23 -26.19 10.95
CA VAL A 233 -1.14 -24.72 10.92
C VAL A 233 -2.53 -24.10 10.94
N VAL A 234 -2.78 -23.18 11.87
CA VAL A 234 -4.00 -22.36 11.87
C VAL A 234 -3.70 -21.00 11.27
N VAL A 235 -4.30 -20.69 10.11
CA VAL A 235 -4.19 -19.40 9.42
C VAL A 235 -5.36 -18.51 9.83
N VAL A 236 -5.08 -17.35 10.43
CA VAL A 236 -6.12 -16.43 10.93
C VAL A 236 -6.33 -15.29 9.92
N GLY A 237 -7.50 -15.26 9.28
CA GLY A 237 -7.89 -14.25 8.31
C GLY A 237 -8.01 -14.83 6.89
N ASN A 238 -9.15 -14.58 6.23
CA ASN A 238 -9.49 -15.11 4.91
C ASN A 238 -9.54 -14.02 3.84
N SER A 239 -8.55 -13.12 3.84
CA SER A 239 -8.37 -12.15 2.74
C SER A 239 -7.20 -12.60 1.85
N MET A 240 -6.63 -11.69 1.05
CA MET A 240 -5.61 -12.01 0.05
C MET A 240 -4.42 -12.81 0.62
N SER A 241 -3.77 -12.31 1.69
CA SER A 241 -2.64 -13.03 2.30
C SER A 241 -3.06 -14.39 2.90
N GLY A 242 -4.23 -14.44 3.54
CA GLY A 242 -4.75 -15.66 4.15
C GLY A 242 -4.98 -16.77 3.14
N GLN A 243 -5.63 -16.43 2.02
CA GLN A 243 -5.92 -17.37 0.95
C GLN A 243 -4.63 -17.83 0.24
N ASP A 244 -3.77 -16.89 -0.16
CA ASP A 244 -2.56 -17.21 -0.94
C ASP A 244 -1.56 -18.02 -0.10
N VAL A 245 -1.34 -17.66 1.17
CA VAL A 245 -0.47 -18.42 2.08
C VAL A 245 -1.09 -19.79 2.42
N SER A 246 -2.41 -19.89 2.63
CA SER A 246 -3.04 -21.19 2.87
C SER A 246 -2.84 -22.13 1.69
N MET A 247 -3.04 -21.66 0.46
CA MET A 247 -2.79 -22.43 -0.77
C MET A 247 -1.32 -22.81 -0.97
N GLU A 248 -0.37 -22.04 -0.45
CA GLU A 248 1.05 -22.44 -0.49
C GLU A 248 1.35 -23.51 0.57
N LEU A 249 0.71 -23.41 1.74
CA LEU A 249 0.91 -24.34 2.85
C LEU A 249 0.30 -25.73 2.60
N VAL A 250 -0.80 -25.85 1.83
CA VAL A 250 -1.44 -27.16 1.58
C VAL A 250 -0.48 -28.19 0.96
N GLU A 251 0.54 -27.73 0.23
CA GLU A 251 1.53 -28.57 -0.44
C GLU A 251 2.61 -29.14 0.50
N VAL A 252 2.73 -28.61 1.74
CA VAL A 252 3.80 -28.99 2.67
C VAL A 252 3.33 -29.31 4.09
N ALA A 253 2.30 -28.64 4.59
CA ALA A 253 1.78 -28.80 5.93
C ALA A 253 0.98 -30.10 6.04
N LYS A 254 0.88 -30.64 7.26
CA LYS A 254 0.03 -31.81 7.51
C LYS A 254 -1.44 -31.43 7.33
N GLU A 255 -1.86 -30.36 8.00
CA GLU A 255 -3.22 -29.81 7.96
C GLU A 255 -3.14 -28.28 8.03
N VAL A 256 -4.00 -27.60 7.29
CA VAL A 256 -4.15 -26.14 7.29
C VAL A 256 -5.58 -25.79 7.68
N HIS A 257 -5.74 -25.01 8.74
CA HIS A 257 -7.03 -24.58 9.27
C HIS A 257 -7.18 -23.08 9.05
N LEU A 258 -7.93 -22.68 8.03
CA LEU A 258 -8.23 -21.29 7.73
C LEU A 258 -9.38 -20.81 8.61
N SER A 259 -9.11 -19.87 9.52
CA SER A 259 -10.12 -19.25 10.38
C SER A 259 -10.59 -17.92 9.81
N SER A 260 -11.90 -17.72 9.74
CA SER A 260 -12.53 -16.52 9.18
C SER A 260 -13.65 -15.98 10.07
N LYS A 261 -13.82 -14.65 10.09
CA LYS A 261 -14.96 -13.98 10.73
C LYS A 261 -16.28 -14.21 10.00
N SER A 262 -16.21 -14.47 8.69
CA SER A 262 -17.36 -14.82 7.86
C SER A 262 -17.11 -16.15 7.17
N LEU A 263 -18.12 -17.03 7.18
CA LEU A 263 -18.11 -18.29 6.46
C LEU A 263 -18.69 -18.16 5.04
N GLU A 264 -19.15 -16.97 4.65
CA GLU A 264 -19.46 -16.69 3.26
C GLU A 264 -18.16 -16.65 2.45
N ILE A 265 -18.01 -17.61 1.54
CA ILE A 265 -16.82 -17.78 0.70
C ILE A 265 -17.16 -17.64 -0.77
N SER A 266 -16.15 -17.28 -1.57
CA SER A 266 -16.29 -17.24 -3.03
C SER A 266 -16.36 -18.64 -3.64
N SER A 267 -16.87 -18.74 -4.87
CA SER A 267 -16.86 -19.99 -5.66
C SER A 267 -15.44 -20.56 -5.76
N GLY A 268 -14.45 -19.71 -6.02
CA GLY A 268 -13.05 -20.07 -6.12
C GLY A 268 -12.49 -20.68 -4.84
N LEU A 269 -12.76 -20.09 -3.66
CA LEU A 269 -12.32 -20.67 -2.40
C LEU A 269 -13.03 -22.00 -2.10
N SER A 270 -14.32 -22.11 -2.43
CA SER A 270 -15.07 -23.36 -2.30
C SER A 270 -14.46 -24.50 -3.13
N LYS A 271 -14.04 -24.21 -4.38
CA LYS A 271 -13.34 -25.17 -5.24
C LYS A 271 -11.99 -25.58 -4.65
N VAL A 272 -11.21 -24.63 -4.10
CA VAL A 272 -9.93 -24.91 -3.43
C VAL A 272 -10.13 -25.85 -2.24
N LEU A 273 -11.09 -25.55 -1.35
CA LEU A 273 -11.41 -26.38 -0.19
C LEU A 273 -11.86 -27.79 -0.60
N SER A 274 -12.63 -27.91 -1.69
CA SER A 274 -13.10 -29.21 -2.20
C SER A 274 -11.96 -30.05 -2.81
N LYS A 275 -10.95 -29.39 -3.39
CA LYS A 275 -9.80 -30.04 -4.01
C LYS A 275 -8.76 -30.50 -2.99
N HIS A 276 -8.58 -29.74 -1.91
CA HIS A 276 -7.52 -29.93 -0.92
C HIS A 276 -8.11 -30.37 0.43
N PRO A 277 -8.23 -31.69 0.70
CA PRO A 277 -8.91 -32.20 1.90
C PRO A 277 -8.18 -31.88 3.22
N ASN A 278 -6.90 -31.50 3.16
CA ASN A 278 -6.11 -31.03 4.29
C ASN A 278 -6.24 -29.51 4.54
N LEU A 279 -7.05 -28.79 3.77
CA LEU A 279 -7.40 -27.39 4.01
C LEU A 279 -8.85 -27.30 4.52
N LEU A 280 -9.01 -26.90 5.78
CA LEU A 280 -10.30 -26.81 6.44
C LEU A 280 -10.65 -25.35 6.76
N LEU A 281 -11.91 -24.97 6.54
CA LEU A 281 -12.44 -23.66 6.90
C LEU A 281 -13.12 -23.74 8.27
N HIS A 282 -12.75 -22.84 9.17
CA HIS A 282 -13.31 -22.70 10.49
C HIS A 282 -13.85 -21.29 10.73
N PRO A 283 -14.82 -21.13 11.64
CA PRO A 283 -15.23 -19.79 12.07
C PRO A 283 -14.12 -19.16 12.92
N GLN A 284 -14.40 -17.99 13.48
CA GLN A 284 -13.45 -17.25 14.29
C GLN A 284 -12.96 -18.08 15.49
N ILE A 285 -11.68 -17.92 15.85
CA ILE A 285 -11.12 -18.48 17.07
C ILE A 285 -11.76 -17.81 18.29
N GLU A 286 -12.23 -18.63 19.23
CA GLU A 286 -12.73 -18.20 20.54
C GLU A 286 -11.58 -18.07 21.55
N SER A 287 -10.77 -19.12 21.71
CA SER A 287 -9.62 -19.13 22.63
C SER A 287 -8.46 -20.00 22.17
N LEU A 288 -7.30 -19.71 22.75
CA LEU A 288 -6.05 -20.42 22.60
C LEU A 288 -5.65 -20.96 23.98
N GLU A 289 -5.50 -22.28 24.11
CA GLU A 289 -5.12 -22.92 25.36
C GLU A 289 -3.63 -23.26 25.37
N ASP A 290 -3.02 -23.31 26.56
CA ASP A 290 -1.55 -23.43 26.70
C ASP A 290 -0.99 -24.82 26.34
N ASP A 291 -1.85 -25.82 26.19
CA ASP A 291 -1.56 -27.17 25.70
C ASP A 291 -1.48 -27.26 24.15
N GLY A 292 -1.81 -26.16 23.45
CA GLY A 292 -1.81 -26.07 22.00
C GLY A 292 -3.18 -26.25 21.35
N LYS A 293 -4.26 -26.29 22.13
CA LYS A 293 -5.62 -26.37 21.61
C LYS A 293 -6.11 -25.00 21.13
N VAL A 294 -6.59 -24.95 19.89
CA VAL A 294 -7.30 -23.81 19.30
C VAL A 294 -8.79 -24.14 19.31
N ILE A 295 -9.59 -23.32 20.00
CA ILE A 295 -11.04 -23.49 20.11
C ILE A 295 -11.73 -22.45 19.22
N PHE A 296 -12.65 -22.90 18.38
CA PHE A 296 -13.44 -22.03 17.50
C PHE A 296 -14.81 -21.74 18.11
N VAL A 297 -15.47 -20.66 17.68
CA VAL A 297 -16.75 -20.19 18.26
C VAL A 297 -17.93 -21.17 18.08
N ASP A 298 -17.80 -22.18 17.22
CA ASP A 298 -18.78 -23.25 17.05
C ASP A 298 -18.55 -24.43 18.02
N GLY A 299 -17.56 -24.33 18.91
CA GLY A 299 -17.16 -25.36 19.86
C GLY A 299 -16.23 -26.44 19.27
N THR A 300 -15.95 -26.40 17.96
CA THR A 300 -14.93 -27.27 17.37
C THR A 300 -13.53 -26.84 17.81
N TRP A 301 -12.57 -27.75 17.71
CA TRP A 301 -11.20 -27.48 18.13
C TRP A 301 -10.19 -28.30 17.35
N VAL A 302 -8.95 -27.82 17.34
CA VAL A 302 -7.78 -28.53 16.80
C VAL A 302 -6.56 -28.31 17.70
N VAL A 303 -5.63 -29.26 17.73
CA VAL A 303 -4.30 -29.03 18.32
C VAL A 303 -3.35 -28.58 17.22
N ALA A 304 -2.87 -27.34 17.29
CA ALA A 304 -2.07 -26.72 16.26
C ALA A 304 -0.61 -26.54 16.70
N ASP A 305 0.32 -26.69 15.76
CA ASP A 305 1.75 -26.44 16.00
C ASP A 305 2.08 -24.94 15.82
N THR A 306 1.45 -24.32 14.82
CA THR A 306 1.67 -22.90 14.50
C THR A 306 0.36 -22.15 14.29
N ILE A 307 0.28 -20.92 14.83
CA ILE A 307 -0.72 -19.93 14.47
C ILE A 307 -0.07 -18.89 13.56
N LEU A 308 -0.65 -18.68 12.37
CA LEU A 308 -0.18 -17.74 11.36
C LEU A 308 -1.24 -16.65 11.16
N TYR A 309 -0.95 -15.43 11.64
CA TYR A 309 -1.85 -14.28 11.53
C TYR A 309 -1.74 -13.61 10.15
N CYS A 310 -2.79 -13.74 9.35
CA CYS A 310 -3.02 -13.02 8.10
C CYS A 310 -4.03 -11.88 8.31
N THR A 311 -3.84 -11.11 9.38
CA THR A 311 -4.82 -10.14 9.90
C THR A 311 -4.63 -8.70 9.42
N GLY A 312 -3.72 -8.51 8.47
CA GLY A 312 -3.48 -7.23 7.82
C GLY A 312 -2.50 -6.34 8.59
N TYR A 313 -2.55 -5.05 8.29
CA TYR A 313 -1.54 -4.09 8.71
C TYR A 313 -2.19 -2.79 9.17
N SER A 314 -1.45 -2.04 9.97
CA SER A 314 -1.84 -0.73 10.47
C SER A 314 -0.95 0.38 9.90
N TYR A 315 -1.52 1.58 9.75
CA TYR A 315 -0.72 2.75 9.41
C TYR A 315 0.15 3.16 10.60
N LYS A 316 1.44 3.44 10.35
CA LYS A 316 2.39 3.88 11.36
C LYS A 316 3.36 4.89 10.77
N PHE A 317 3.50 6.03 11.43
CA PHE A 317 4.43 7.10 11.08
C PHE A 317 5.24 7.51 12.32
N PRO A 318 6.04 6.61 12.91
CA PRO A 318 6.72 6.85 14.19
C PRO A 318 7.72 8.02 14.15
N PHE A 319 8.15 8.40 12.94
CA PHE A 319 9.03 9.54 12.72
C PHE A 319 8.27 10.88 12.67
N LEU A 320 6.95 10.90 12.51
CA LEU A 320 6.22 12.15 12.24
C LEU A 320 5.74 12.81 13.53
N GLU A 321 6.35 13.95 13.87
CA GLU A 321 5.90 14.83 14.95
C GLU A 321 4.95 15.89 14.39
N SER A 322 3.65 15.56 14.38
CA SER A 322 2.60 16.43 13.86
C SER A 322 2.00 17.35 14.92
N LYS A 323 2.35 17.21 16.21
CA LYS A 323 1.70 17.88 17.35
C LYS A 323 0.16 17.68 17.35
N GLY A 324 -0.30 16.45 17.07
CA GLY A 324 -1.72 16.06 17.06
C GLY A 324 -2.52 16.49 15.80
N ARG A 325 -1.86 17.07 14.79
CA ARG A 325 -2.54 17.52 13.55
C ARG A 325 -2.70 16.41 12.50
N VAL A 326 -1.97 15.31 12.66
CA VAL A 326 -2.13 14.07 11.91
C VAL A 326 -2.02 12.92 12.89
N GLU A 327 -3.06 12.11 12.97
CA GLU A 327 -3.15 10.97 13.87
C GLU A 327 -3.59 9.71 13.11
N VAL A 328 -3.29 8.55 13.69
CA VAL A 328 -3.83 7.27 13.26
C VAL A 328 -4.72 6.73 14.36
N ASP A 329 -6.03 6.70 14.13
CA ASP A 329 -7.03 6.22 15.10
C ASP A 329 -7.90 5.13 14.45
N ASP A 330 -7.82 3.90 14.98
CA ASP A 330 -8.33 2.66 14.35
C ASP A 330 -8.07 2.65 12.84
N ASP A 331 -6.81 2.70 12.42
CA ASP A 331 -6.36 2.73 11.02
C ASP A 331 -6.96 3.82 10.12
N ARG A 332 -7.59 4.85 10.69
CA ARG A 332 -7.89 6.10 9.99
C ARG A 332 -6.73 7.07 10.19
N VAL A 333 -6.00 7.36 9.13
CA VAL A 333 -5.02 8.45 9.06
C VAL A 333 -5.76 9.75 8.78
N GLY A 334 -5.66 10.74 9.67
CA GLY A 334 -6.41 11.96 9.46
C GLY A 334 -6.14 13.11 10.44
N PRO A 335 -6.81 14.25 10.19
CA PRO A 335 -7.64 14.53 9.00
C PRO A 335 -6.79 14.69 7.72
N LEU A 336 -7.22 14.08 6.61
CA LEU A 336 -6.57 14.19 5.30
C LEU A 336 -7.58 14.56 4.22
N PHE A 337 -7.46 15.76 3.65
CA PHE A 337 -8.19 16.16 2.46
C PHE A 337 -7.79 15.26 1.28
N GLU A 338 -8.80 14.61 0.71
CA GLU A 338 -8.67 13.61 -0.34
C GLU A 338 -7.67 12.48 0.00
N HIS A 339 -7.40 12.18 1.27
CA HIS A 339 -6.35 11.22 1.67
C HIS A 339 -4.91 11.61 1.29
N THR A 340 -4.67 12.88 0.94
CA THR A 340 -3.34 13.39 0.52
C THR A 340 -2.83 14.49 1.45
N PHE A 341 -3.65 15.50 1.75
CA PHE A 341 -3.21 16.72 2.41
C PHE A 341 -3.79 16.88 3.82
N PRO A 342 -2.97 16.97 4.88
CA PRO A 342 -3.45 17.42 6.18
C PRO A 342 -3.83 18.92 6.10
N PRO A 343 -5.09 19.31 6.36
CA PRO A 343 -5.54 20.69 6.11
C PRO A 343 -4.71 21.79 6.77
N CYS A 344 -4.18 21.55 7.99
CA CYS A 344 -3.41 22.53 8.76
C CYS A 344 -1.91 22.59 8.40
N LEU A 345 -1.43 21.61 7.63
CA LEU A 345 -0.01 21.45 7.26
C LEU A 345 0.20 21.52 5.74
N SER A 346 -0.88 21.63 4.97
CA SER A 346 -0.83 21.68 3.53
C SER A 346 -0.26 23.01 3.02
N PRO A 347 0.38 23.03 1.84
CA PRO A 347 0.76 21.86 1.04
C PRO A 347 2.10 21.21 1.46
N PHE A 348 2.72 21.70 2.53
CA PHE A 348 4.12 21.38 2.86
C PHE A 348 4.32 20.02 3.55
N LEU A 349 3.25 19.39 4.04
CA LEU A 349 3.21 17.95 4.33
C LEU A 349 2.14 17.30 3.46
N SER A 350 2.48 16.17 2.84
CA SER A 350 1.55 15.39 2.03
C SER A 350 1.86 13.90 2.09
N PHE A 351 0.89 13.07 1.74
CA PHE A 351 1.00 11.61 1.75
C PHE A 351 0.65 11.04 0.38
N VAL A 352 1.40 10.03 -0.07
CA VAL A 352 1.11 9.28 -1.29
C VAL A 352 0.96 7.81 -0.96
N GLY A 353 -0.12 7.21 -1.43
CA GLY A 353 -0.43 5.79 -1.21
C GLY A 353 -1.10 5.47 0.12
N ILE A 354 -1.87 6.40 0.70
CA ILE A 354 -2.75 6.09 1.85
C ILE A 354 -3.95 5.22 1.44
N PRO A 355 -4.67 5.52 0.34
CA PRO A 355 -5.86 4.75 -0.02
C PRO A 355 -5.57 3.29 -0.39
N ARG A 356 -6.55 2.43 -0.12
CA ARG A 356 -6.55 0.98 -0.40
C ARG A 356 -7.68 0.62 -1.36
N LYS A 357 -7.59 -0.59 -1.93
CA LYS A 357 -8.54 -1.15 -2.90
C LYS A 357 -8.70 -0.26 -4.14
N LEU A 358 -7.58 0.12 -4.75
CA LEU A 358 -7.53 0.86 -6.00
C LEU A 358 -6.37 0.37 -6.88
N ILE A 359 -6.31 0.85 -8.13
CA ILE A 359 -5.18 0.58 -9.03
C ILE A 359 -4.02 1.49 -8.62
N GLY A 360 -3.09 0.94 -7.83
CA GLY A 360 -2.08 1.70 -7.09
C GLY A 360 -1.28 2.69 -7.91
N PHE A 361 -0.57 2.24 -8.95
CA PHE A 361 0.47 3.05 -9.59
C PHE A 361 -0.07 4.27 -10.35
N PRO A 362 -1.11 4.15 -11.22
CA PRO A 362 -1.75 5.33 -11.81
C PRO A 362 -2.31 6.31 -10.78
N PHE A 363 -2.87 5.79 -9.68
CA PHE A 363 -3.38 6.65 -8.61
C PHE A 363 -2.26 7.39 -7.87
N PHE A 364 -1.16 6.70 -7.54
CA PHE A 364 0.01 7.31 -6.91
C PHE A 364 0.63 8.39 -7.81
N GLU A 365 0.62 8.17 -9.13
CA GLU A 365 1.04 9.15 -10.12
C GLU A 365 0.16 10.41 -10.11
N ALA A 366 -1.17 10.26 -10.06
CA ALA A 366 -2.09 11.38 -9.95
C ALA A 366 -1.89 12.17 -8.64
N GLN A 367 -1.73 11.47 -7.50
CA GLN A 367 -1.40 12.10 -6.21
C GLN A 367 -0.08 12.89 -6.28
N ALA A 368 0.98 12.26 -6.78
CA ALA A 368 2.30 12.85 -6.93
C ALA A 368 2.29 14.10 -7.80
N LYS A 369 1.59 14.03 -8.94
CA LYS A 369 1.43 15.15 -9.86
C LYS A 369 0.69 16.31 -9.22
N TRP A 370 -0.36 16.03 -8.45
CA TRP A 370 -1.12 17.08 -7.76
C TRP A 370 -0.28 17.78 -6.71
N ILE A 371 0.46 17.03 -5.90
CA ILE A 371 1.39 17.58 -4.92
C ILE A 371 2.43 18.49 -5.61
N ALA A 372 3.04 18.04 -6.70
CA ALA A 372 4.03 18.83 -7.44
C ALA A 372 3.43 20.13 -8.02
N GLN A 373 2.25 20.07 -8.63
CA GLN A 373 1.58 21.25 -9.17
C GLN A 373 1.16 22.24 -8.08
N VAL A 374 0.73 21.76 -6.91
CA VAL A 374 0.39 22.62 -5.78
C VAL A 374 1.65 23.30 -5.21
N LEU A 375 2.76 22.57 -5.05
CA LEU A 375 4.01 23.12 -4.52
C LEU A 375 4.66 24.15 -5.45
N SER A 376 4.49 24.00 -6.76
CA SER A 376 4.96 24.99 -7.77
C SER A 376 4.03 26.19 -7.93
N GLY A 377 2.81 26.12 -7.39
CA GLY A 377 1.77 27.14 -7.54
C GLY A 377 0.97 27.05 -8.85
N LYS A 378 1.16 25.98 -9.63
CA LYS A 378 0.39 25.71 -10.86
C LYS A 378 -1.04 25.22 -10.57
N SER A 379 -1.24 24.55 -9.44
CA SER A 379 -2.55 24.18 -8.91
C SER A 379 -2.74 24.81 -7.52
N SER A 380 -3.98 25.03 -7.11
CA SER A 380 -4.32 25.60 -5.81
C SER A 380 -5.14 24.62 -4.99
N LEU A 381 -5.01 24.70 -3.67
CA LEU A 381 -5.87 23.98 -2.73
C LEU A 381 -6.99 24.92 -2.24
N PRO A 382 -8.16 24.36 -1.87
CA PRO A 382 -9.16 25.08 -1.09
C PRO A 382 -8.59 25.61 0.24
N SER A 383 -9.33 26.48 0.93
CA SER A 383 -8.90 26.94 2.26
C SER A 383 -8.83 25.77 3.25
N PRO A 384 -8.02 25.86 4.33
CA PRO A 384 -7.98 24.85 5.38
C PRO A 384 -9.36 24.51 5.95
N ASP A 385 -10.24 25.49 6.12
CA ASP A 385 -11.61 25.28 6.61
C ASP A 385 -12.46 24.48 5.61
N GLN A 386 -12.36 24.78 4.31
CA GLN A 386 -13.05 24.02 3.26
C GLN A 386 -12.54 22.58 3.18
N MET A 387 -11.23 22.38 3.31
CA MET A 387 -10.63 21.06 3.36
C MET A 387 -11.10 20.26 4.58
N LEU A 388 -11.15 20.89 5.77
CA LEU A 388 -11.67 20.25 6.99
C LEU A 388 -13.16 19.89 6.86
N GLN A 389 -13.96 20.78 6.27
CA GLN A 389 -15.37 20.52 6.01
C GLN A 389 -15.56 19.32 5.07
N SER A 390 -14.79 19.26 3.98
CA SER A 390 -14.80 18.12 3.05
C SER A 390 -14.44 16.81 3.75
N VAL A 391 -13.42 16.81 4.60
CA VAL A 391 -13.04 15.63 5.42
C VAL A 391 -14.17 15.21 6.35
N ALA A 392 -14.81 16.16 7.04
CA ALA A 392 -15.93 15.89 7.94
C ALA A 392 -17.13 15.29 7.19
N ASP A 393 -17.47 15.82 6.01
CA ASP A 393 -18.56 15.31 5.19
C ASP A 393 -18.27 13.94 4.60
N PHE A 394 -17.01 13.66 4.26
CA PHE A 394 -16.55 12.33 3.87
C PHE A 394 -16.72 11.35 5.04
N TYR A 395 -16.21 11.66 6.24
CA TYR A 395 -16.39 10.80 7.43
C TYR A 395 -17.86 10.54 7.73
N ARG A 396 -18.70 11.58 7.72
CA ARG A 396 -20.16 11.43 7.93
C ARG A 396 -20.78 10.48 6.91
N SER A 397 -20.37 10.53 5.64
CA SER A 397 -20.87 9.61 4.62
C SER A 397 -20.44 8.15 4.84
N ARG A 398 -19.22 7.91 5.35
CA ARG A 398 -18.75 6.57 5.72
C ARG A 398 -19.54 6.01 6.91
N ASP A 399 -19.75 6.84 7.93
CA ASP A 399 -20.51 6.46 9.12
C ASP A 399 -21.97 6.15 8.77
N LEU A 400 -22.62 6.97 7.93
CA LEU A 400 -23.97 6.71 7.41
C LEU A 400 -24.07 5.43 6.57
N ALA A 401 -23.00 5.05 5.88
CA ALA A 401 -22.90 3.80 5.13
C ALA A 401 -22.54 2.59 6.01
N GLY A 402 -22.39 2.76 7.33
CA GLY A 402 -22.04 1.70 8.27
C GLY A 402 -20.60 1.19 8.10
N VAL A 403 -19.72 1.98 7.52
CA VAL A 403 -18.34 1.58 7.26
C VAL A 403 -17.51 1.78 8.53
N PRO A 404 -16.81 0.74 9.03
CA PRO A 404 -15.92 0.87 10.17
C PRO A 404 -14.78 1.87 9.95
N LYS A 405 -14.30 2.49 11.03
CA LYS A 405 -13.25 3.51 11.01
C LYS A 405 -11.96 3.02 10.34
N HIS A 406 -11.49 1.81 10.62
CA HIS A 406 -10.34 1.20 9.95
C HIS A 406 -10.50 0.97 8.45
N ASN A 407 -11.70 1.11 7.88
CA ASN A 407 -11.96 1.06 6.43
C ASN A 407 -12.21 2.44 5.82
N THR A 408 -11.79 3.52 6.49
CA THR A 408 -11.95 4.90 5.99
C THR A 408 -11.23 5.12 4.66
N HIS A 409 -10.08 4.47 4.47
CA HIS A 409 -9.25 4.59 3.27
C HIS A 409 -9.50 3.48 2.25
N ASP A 410 -10.50 2.62 2.47
CA ASP A 410 -10.94 1.64 1.47
C ASP A 410 -11.89 2.32 0.49
N ILE A 411 -11.35 2.71 -0.68
CA ILE A 411 -12.09 3.53 -1.66
C ILE A 411 -12.91 2.64 -2.58
N ALA A 412 -12.28 1.68 -3.28
CA ALA A 412 -12.95 0.76 -4.20
C ALA A 412 -13.88 1.48 -5.20
N ASP A 413 -13.40 2.58 -5.78
CA ASP A 413 -14.16 3.45 -6.67
C ASP A 413 -13.23 4.04 -7.75
N PHE A 414 -13.52 3.75 -9.02
CA PHE A 414 -12.76 4.30 -10.14
C PHE A 414 -13.09 5.76 -10.42
N GLU A 415 -14.31 6.22 -10.13
CA GLU A 415 -14.70 7.64 -10.27
C GLU A 415 -13.92 8.51 -9.29
N TYR A 416 -13.57 7.97 -8.12
CA TYR A 416 -12.64 8.63 -7.20
C TYR A 416 -11.25 8.82 -7.81
N CYS A 417 -10.76 7.87 -8.61
CA CYS A 417 -9.48 7.99 -9.31
C CYS A 417 -9.56 9.03 -10.44
N ASP A 418 -10.67 9.06 -11.18
CA ASP A 418 -10.89 10.04 -12.25
C ASP A 418 -11.01 11.48 -11.69
N LYS A 419 -11.64 11.64 -10.53
CA LYS A 419 -11.68 12.92 -9.80
C LYS A 419 -10.27 13.45 -9.48
N TYR A 420 -9.33 12.55 -9.18
CA TYR A 420 -7.93 12.90 -8.98
C TYR A 420 -7.28 13.43 -10.25
N ALA A 421 -7.60 12.82 -11.38
CA ALA A 421 -7.10 13.25 -12.68
C ALA A 421 -7.64 14.65 -13.05
N ASP A 422 -8.91 14.94 -12.70
CA ASP A 422 -9.52 16.26 -12.87
C ASP A 422 -8.79 17.38 -12.10
N TYR A 423 -8.26 17.09 -10.90
CA TYR A 423 -7.47 18.08 -10.11
C TYR A 423 -6.22 18.61 -10.82
N VAL A 424 -5.68 17.84 -11.76
CA VAL A 424 -4.36 18.09 -12.35
C VAL A 424 -4.36 18.15 -13.87
N GLY A 425 -5.55 18.09 -14.50
CA GLY A 425 -5.69 18.00 -15.95
C GLY A 425 -5.00 16.76 -16.53
N PHE A 426 -5.06 15.65 -15.80
CA PHE A 426 -4.52 14.36 -16.23
C PHE A 426 -5.61 13.54 -16.92
N PRO A 427 -5.28 12.65 -17.87
CA PRO A 427 -6.27 11.76 -18.46
C PRO A 427 -6.95 10.90 -17.39
N HIS A 428 -8.25 10.69 -17.56
CA HIS A 428 -8.99 9.68 -16.78
C HIS A 428 -8.40 8.30 -17.01
N LEU A 429 -8.64 7.41 -16.05
CA LEU A 429 -8.20 6.03 -16.15
C LEU A 429 -8.84 5.37 -17.38
N GLU A 430 -8.05 4.65 -18.17
CA GLU A 430 -8.54 4.05 -19.40
C GLU A 430 -9.63 3.01 -19.11
N GLU A 431 -10.68 2.97 -19.93
CA GLU A 431 -11.82 2.09 -19.69
C GLU A 431 -11.43 0.60 -19.72
N TRP A 432 -10.58 0.20 -20.67
CA TRP A 432 -10.01 -1.15 -20.69
C TRP A 432 -9.31 -1.51 -19.38
N ARG A 433 -8.69 -0.54 -18.70
CA ARG A 433 -7.97 -0.77 -17.44
C ARG A 433 -8.92 -1.05 -16.29
N LYS A 434 -10.04 -0.31 -16.23
CA LYS A 434 -11.14 -0.54 -15.27
C LYS A 434 -11.74 -1.92 -15.50
N LEU A 435 -12.07 -2.25 -16.75
CA LEU A 435 -12.68 -3.53 -17.13
C LEU A 435 -11.75 -4.72 -16.86
N LEU A 436 -10.45 -4.62 -17.18
CA LEU A 436 -9.47 -5.66 -16.86
C LEU A 436 -9.28 -5.85 -15.34
N CYS A 437 -9.34 -4.78 -14.56
CA CYS A 437 -9.31 -4.88 -13.10
C CYS A 437 -10.53 -5.64 -12.56
N LEU A 438 -11.73 -5.30 -13.04
CA LEU A 438 -12.98 -6.00 -12.68
C LEU A 438 -12.96 -7.48 -13.11
N SER A 439 -12.47 -7.74 -14.33
CA SER A 439 -12.27 -9.10 -14.85
C SER A 439 -11.33 -9.91 -13.95
N ALA A 440 -10.16 -9.38 -13.60
CA ALA A 440 -9.20 -10.07 -12.75
C ALA A 440 -9.80 -10.39 -11.35
N LEU A 441 -10.55 -9.45 -10.77
CA LEU A 441 -11.27 -9.66 -9.52
C LEU A 441 -12.33 -10.77 -9.65
N ALA A 442 -13.16 -10.73 -10.70
CA ALA A 442 -14.17 -11.75 -10.96
C ALA A 442 -13.54 -13.15 -11.15
N ASN A 443 -12.48 -13.23 -11.95
CA ASN A 443 -11.72 -14.47 -12.17
C ASN A 443 -11.12 -15.01 -10.87
N SER A 444 -10.57 -14.15 -10.00
CA SER A 444 -10.07 -14.58 -8.68
C SER A 444 -11.18 -15.08 -7.74
N GLN A 445 -12.40 -14.53 -7.87
CA GLN A 445 -13.56 -14.97 -7.10
C GLN A 445 -14.11 -16.31 -7.60
N GLU A 446 -13.99 -16.59 -8.89
CA GLU A 446 -14.51 -17.82 -9.48
C GLU A 446 -13.48 -18.96 -9.49
N ASN A 447 -12.20 -18.64 -9.70
CA ASN A 447 -11.13 -19.59 -9.98
C ASN A 447 -9.84 -19.24 -9.20
N LEU A 448 -9.96 -19.11 -7.88
CA LEU A 448 -8.91 -18.61 -6.97
C LEU A 448 -7.52 -19.25 -7.16
N GLU A 449 -7.46 -20.55 -7.44
CA GLU A 449 -6.19 -21.27 -7.62
C GLU A 449 -5.54 -21.01 -8.99
N THR A 450 -6.34 -20.74 -10.03
CA THR A 450 -5.88 -20.74 -11.43
C THR A 450 -6.02 -19.41 -12.16
N TYR A 451 -6.68 -18.40 -11.57
CA TYR A 451 -6.98 -17.12 -12.25
C TYR A 451 -5.73 -16.37 -12.79
N ARG A 452 -4.56 -16.63 -12.20
CA ARG A 452 -3.29 -16.04 -12.62
C ARG A 452 -2.73 -16.64 -13.91
N ASP A 453 -3.25 -17.79 -14.33
CA ASP A 453 -2.79 -18.58 -15.48
C ASP A 453 -3.92 -18.87 -16.49
N SER A 454 -5.18 -18.69 -16.09
CA SER A 454 -6.37 -18.89 -16.93
C SER A 454 -7.40 -17.79 -16.70
N TRP A 455 -7.82 -17.12 -17.78
CA TRP A 455 -8.73 -15.98 -17.76
C TRP A 455 -9.54 -15.88 -19.06
N ASP A 456 -10.73 -15.30 -18.99
CA ASP A 456 -11.66 -15.16 -20.13
C ASP A 456 -11.85 -13.70 -20.60
N ASP A 457 -10.76 -12.92 -20.64
CA ASP A 457 -10.78 -11.49 -21.03
C ASP A 457 -9.83 -11.17 -22.21
N HIS A 458 -9.65 -12.13 -23.11
CA HIS A 458 -8.76 -12.01 -24.28
C HIS A 458 -9.07 -10.79 -25.16
N GLU A 459 -10.34 -10.48 -25.39
CA GLU A 459 -10.77 -9.31 -26.19
C GLU A 459 -10.38 -8.00 -25.52
N LEU A 460 -10.65 -7.86 -24.20
CA LEU A 460 -10.24 -6.70 -23.41
C LEU A 460 -8.72 -6.54 -23.37
N LEU A 461 -7.99 -7.66 -23.30
CA LEU A 461 -6.53 -7.65 -23.35
C LEU A 461 -6.01 -7.15 -24.72
N GLN A 462 -6.65 -7.55 -25.82
CA GLN A 462 -6.30 -7.05 -27.15
C GLN A 462 -6.57 -5.55 -27.27
N GLU A 463 -7.71 -5.07 -26.78
CA GLU A 463 -8.05 -3.65 -26.74
C GLU A 463 -6.99 -2.86 -25.95
N ALA A 464 -6.63 -3.34 -24.76
CA ALA A 464 -5.59 -2.74 -23.93
C ALA A 464 -4.28 -2.60 -24.71
N LEU A 465 -3.77 -3.69 -25.30
CA LEU A 465 -2.49 -3.72 -26.00
C LEU A 465 -2.45 -2.86 -27.28
N GLN A 466 -3.61 -2.53 -27.86
CA GLN A 466 -3.72 -1.63 -29.01
C GLN A 466 -3.84 -0.15 -28.61
N SER A 467 -4.05 0.14 -27.33
CA SER A 467 -4.16 1.53 -26.84
C SER A 467 -2.84 2.29 -27.00
N SER A 468 -2.94 3.62 -27.06
CA SER A 468 -1.78 4.54 -27.11
C SER A 468 -0.81 4.33 -25.94
N HIS A 469 -1.32 3.87 -24.79
CA HIS A 469 -0.51 3.55 -23.61
C HIS A 469 0.59 2.55 -23.94
N PHE A 470 0.28 1.47 -24.67
CA PHE A 470 1.27 0.43 -25.00
C PHE A 470 1.94 0.61 -26.37
N THR A 471 1.38 1.43 -27.25
CA THR A 471 1.89 1.59 -28.63
C THR A 471 2.81 2.81 -28.81
N ASN A 472 2.68 3.86 -28.00
CA ASN A 472 3.48 5.10 -28.14
C ASN A 472 4.80 5.08 -27.34
N LEU A 473 5.50 3.96 -27.31
CA LEU A 473 6.73 3.79 -26.50
C LEU A 473 7.98 4.47 -27.10
N ASN A 474 7.88 5.10 -28.26
CA ASN A 474 9.00 5.63 -29.04
C ASN A 474 8.84 7.11 -29.46
N SER A 475 7.97 7.89 -28.81
CA SER A 475 7.80 9.32 -29.08
C SER A 475 8.50 10.21 -28.07
#